data_AF-A0A0N4WTD5-F1
#
_entry.id   AF-A0A0N4WTD5-F1
#
_cell.length_a   1.000
_cell.length_b   1.000
_cell.length_c   1.000
_cell.angle_alpha   90.00
_cell.angle_beta   90.00
_cell.angle_gamma   90.00
#
_symmetry.space_group_name_H-M   'P 1'
#
loop_
_entity.id
_entity.type
_entity.pdbx_description
1 polymer ?
#
loop_
_entity_poly.entity_id
_entity_poly.type
_entity_poly.pdbx_seq_one_letter_code
_entity_poly.pdbx_strand_id
1 'polypeptide(L)'
;MLGTGFTPRHIEAKIFLPHGVGRSMYGVFDETGLLQYSQVFIQYSSSIKKPDGRLRIYTVYQPALNHLFDVVVFPKHGPRPHPDEMAGSDLDGDEYSVIFDPDIYFNQNEEAMTFPKSSPDDFEYAPTTEDMVDFFLKYLRQDSIGRMSNAHLIMADRKGLFE
;
A
#
# COMPACT_ATOMS: atom_id res chain seq x y z
N MET A 1 -23.55 0.37 41.73
CA MET A 1 -22.25 0.00 41.12
C MET A 1 -22.56 -0.89 39.93
N LEU A 2 -22.70 -0.27 38.76
CA LEU A 2 -21.74 -0.32 37.64
C LEU A 2 -21.89 -1.60 36.82
N GLY A 3 -22.54 -1.44 35.67
CA GLY A 3 -22.70 -2.45 34.64
C GLY A 3 -23.17 -1.83 33.33
N THR A 4 -22.71 -0.61 33.00
CA THR A 4 -22.85 -0.09 31.65
C THR A 4 -21.84 -0.83 30.78
N GLY A 5 -22.29 -1.92 30.15
CA GLY A 5 -21.57 -2.57 29.07
C GLY A 5 -21.48 -1.62 27.88
N PHE A 6 -20.52 -0.71 27.92
CA PHE A 6 -20.07 0.04 26.76
C PHE A 6 -19.30 -0.95 25.91
N THR A 7 -19.98 -1.68 25.02
CA THR A 7 -19.31 -2.26 23.87
C THR A 7 -18.90 -1.08 22.99
N PRO A 8 -17.60 -0.76 22.86
CA PRO A 8 -17.19 0.25 21.89
C PRO A 8 -17.43 -0.40 20.54
N ARG A 9 -18.53 -0.02 19.87
CA ARG A 9 -18.61 -0.22 18.42
C ARG A 9 -17.48 0.62 17.86
N HIS A 10 -16.33 0.00 17.59
CA HIS A 10 -15.24 0.66 16.89
C HIS A 10 -15.82 0.97 15.52
N ILE A 11 -16.04 2.26 15.26
CA ILE A 11 -16.68 2.74 14.05
C ILE A 11 -15.55 2.86 13.05
N GLU A 12 -15.40 1.88 12.17
CA GLU A 12 -14.65 2.08 10.94
C GLU A 12 -15.31 3.24 10.18
N ALA A 13 -14.79 4.44 10.37
CA ALA A 13 -15.25 5.60 9.64
C ALA A 13 -14.76 5.47 8.20
N LYS A 14 -15.67 5.15 7.29
CA LYS A 14 -15.38 5.15 5.85
C LYS A 14 -15.31 6.59 5.36
N ILE A 15 -14.14 7.20 5.50
CA ILE A 15 -13.88 8.56 5.01
C ILE A 15 -13.66 8.47 3.51
N PHE A 16 -14.57 9.09 2.74
CA PHE A 16 -14.42 9.19 1.30
C PHE A 16 -13.49 10.35 0.96
N LEU A 17 -12.42 10.07 0.21
CA LEU A 17 -11.54 11.10 -0.34
C LEU A 17 -12.19 11.70 -1.60
N PRO A 18 -12.46 13.02 -1.65
CA PRO A 18 -12.92 13.67 -2.86
C PRO A 18 -11.95 13.46 -4.03
N HIS A 19 -12.48 13.28 -5.24
CA HIS A 19 -11.66 13.09 -6.46
C HIS A 19 -10.68 14.24 -6.74
N GLY A 20 -10.90 15.41 -6.16
CA GLY A 20 -10.03 16.58 -6.29
C GLY A 20 -8.85 16.60 -5.32
N VAL A 21 -8.78 15.68 -4.35
CA VAL A 21 -7.72 15.63 -3.31
C VAL A 21 -7.06 14.25 -3.17
N GLY A 22 -7.55 13.23 -3.85
CA GLY A 22 -6.88 11.93 -3.94
C GLY A 22 -7.50 10.99 -4.97
N ARG A 23 -6.76 9.96 -5.37
CA ARG A 23 -7.23 8.87 -6.25
C ARG A 23 -6.37 7.61 -6.15
N SER A 24 -6.94 6.46 -6.52
CA SER A 24 -6.19 5.21 -6.76
C SER A 24 -5.51 5.25 -8.12
N MET A 25 -4.27 4.74 -8.19
CA MET A 25 -3.45 4.65 -9.40
C MET A 25 -2.62 3.37 -9.39
N TYR A 26 -2.30 2.81 -10.56
CA TYR A 26 -1.37 1.68 -10.64
C TYR A 26 0.09 2.14 -10.54
N GLY A 27 0.93 1.29 -9.94
CA GLY A 27 2.37 1.49 -9.91
C GLY A 27 3.05 1.03 -11.20
N VAL A 28 4.02 1.78 -11.69
CA VAL A 28 4.92 1.39 -12.77
C VAL A 28 6.35 1.82 -12.42
N PHE A 29 7.35 1.21 -13.06
CA PHE A 29 8.74 1.60 -12.88
C PHE A 29 9.18 2.62 -13.93
N ASP A 30 10.15 3.46 -13.57
CA ASP A 30 10.81 4.39 -14.49
C ASP A 30 11.75 3.64 -15.44
N GLU A 31 11.33 3.51 -16.70
CA GLU A 31 12.12 2.91 -17.76
C GLU A 31 13.32 3.76 -18.20
N THR A 32 13.29 5.06 -17.92
CA THR A 32 14.33 6.03 -18.32
C THR A 32 15.50 6.06 -17.34
N GLY A 33 15.25 5.68 -16.07
CA GLY A 33 16.24 5.75 -14.99
C GLY A 33 16.63 7.18 -14.61
N LEU A 34 15.80 8.16 -14.93
CA LEU A 34 16.06 9.57 -14.66
C LEU A 34 15.56 10.00 -13.27
N LEU A 35 14.58 9.30 -12.71
CA LEU A 35 14.09 9.56 -11.36
C LEU A 35 15.13 9.12 -10.32
N GLN A 36 15.43 10.03 -9.39
CA GLN A 36 16.28 9.72 -8.24
C GLN A 36 15.50 8.96 -7.18
N TYR A 37 16.23 8.27 -6.29
CA TYR A 37 15.62 7.67 -5.12
C TYR A 37 14.87 8.73 -4.29
N SER A 38 13.73 8.36 -3.69
CA SER A 38 12.78 9.27 -3.03
C SER A 38 12.02 10.23 -3.96
N GLN A 39 12.17 10.10 -5.29
CA GLN A 39 11.34 10.82 -6.25
C GLN A 39 10.36 9.85 -6.91
N VAL A 40 9.13 10.33 -7.12
CA VAL A 40 8.13 9.65 -7.93
C VAL A 40 7.62 10.63 -8.98
N PHE A 41 7.19 10.13 -10.13
CA PHE A 41 6.50 10.95 -11.14
C PHE A 41 5.01 10.58 -11.15
N ILE A 42 4.16 11.60 -10.99
CA ILE A 42 2.71 11.45 -10.99
C ILE A 42 2.11 12.52 -11.88
N GLN A 43 1.49 12.07 -12.97
CA GLN A 43 0.72 12.88 -13.88
C GLN A 43 -0.68 12.30 -14.00
N TYR A 44 -1.70 13.16 -13.90
CA TYR A 44 -3.07 12.66 -13.85
C TYR A 44 -4.07 13.60 -14.53
N SER A 45 -5.14 12.99 -15.04
CA SER A 45 -6.27 13.67 -15.68
C SER A 45 -7.08 14.49 -14.67
N SER A 46 -7.43 15.74 -15.03
CA SER A 46 -8.22 16.62 -14.15
C SER A 46 -9.62 16.09 -13.85
N SER A 47 -10.15 15.23 -14.72
CA SER A 47 -11.46 14.59 -14.55
C SER A 47 -11.36 13.10 -14.84
N ILE A 48 -11.71 12.29 -13.84
CA ILE A 48 -11.76 10.83 -13.94
C ILE A 48 -12.85 10.37 -14.92
N LYS A 49 -13.95 11.12 -15.03
CA LYS A 49 -15.12 10.76 -15.86
C LYS A 49 -14.99 11.20 -17.32
N LYS A 50 -14.16 12.20 -17.58
CA LYS A 50 -13.93 12.77 -18.91
C LYS A 50 -12.47 13.21 -18.95
N PRO A 51 -11.55 12.41 -19.50
CA PRO A 51 -10.18 12.87 -19.71
C PRO A 51 -10.24 14.04 -20.70
N ASP A 52 -10.12 15.26 -20.18
CA ASP A 52 -10.21 16.51 -20.92
C ASP A 52 -8.85 16.97 -21.44
N GLY A 53 -7.83 16.11 -21.34
CA GLY A 53 -6.45 16.42 -21.68
C GLY A 53 -5.78 17.41 -20.72
N ARG A 54 -6.47 17.89 -19.69
CA ARG A 54 -5.85 18.76 -18.67
C ARG A 54 -5.13 17.89 -17.66
N LEU A 55 -3.82 17.77 -17.87
CA LEU A 55 -2.93 17.00 -17.02
C LEU A 55 -2.46 17.90 -15.87
N ARG A 56 -2.50 17.33 -14.66
CA ARG A 56 -1.89 17.93 -13.47
C ARG A 56 -0.69 17.07 -13.08
N ILE A 57 0.39 17.71 -12.69
CA ILE A 57 1.62 17.08 -12.22
C ILE A 57 1.78 17.43 -10.76
N TYR A 58 1.99 16.43 -9.90
CA TYR A 58 2.18 16.67 -8.46
C TYR A 58 3.63 16.67 -8.01
N THR A 59 4.52 16.07 -8.80
CA THR A 59 5.85 15.71 -8.33
C THR A 59 6.91 16.13 -9.34
N VAL A 60 8.12 15.55 -9.25
CA VAL A 60 9.26 15.91 -10.10
C VAL A 60 8.91 15.69 -11.56
N TYR A 61 8.75 16.78 -12.30
CA TYR A 61 8.40 16.72 -13.71
C TYR A 61 9.56 16.19 -14.55
N GLN A 62 9.30 15.15 -15.35
CA GLN A 62 10.25 14.56 -16.27
C GLN A 62 9.64 14.49 -17.68
N PRO A 63 10.12 15.30 -18.65
CA PRO A 63 9.59 15.28 -20.02
C PRO A 63 9.60 13.90 -20.69
N ALA A 64 10.57 13.05 -20.38
CA ALA A 64 10.65 11.70 -20.94
C ALA A 64 9.46 10.80 -20.52
N LEU A 65 8.85 11.07 -19.36
CA LEU A 65 7.75 10.30 -18.78
C LEU A 65 6.36 10.87 -19.10
N ASN A 66 6.25 11.92 -19.93
CA ASN A 66 4.97 12.60 -20.24
C ASN A 66 3.89 11.72 -20.88
N HIS A 67 4.29 10.57 -21.42
CA HIS A 67 3.39 9.61 -22.02
C HIS A 67 2.69 8.74 -20.96
N LEU A 68 3.19 8.74 -19.73
CA LEU A 68 2.61 8.03 -18.58
C LEU A 68 1.65 8.97 -17.84
N PHE A 69 0.38 8.60 -17.81
CA PHE A 69 -0.66 9.34 -17.09
C PHE A 69 -1.56 8.37 -16.33
N ASP A 70 -2.11 8.84 -15.21
CA ASP A 70 -2.95 8.08 -14.29
C ASP A 70 -2.26 6.85 -13.66
N VAL A 71 -0.93 6.94 -13.53
CA VAL A 71 -0.05 5.94 -12.88
C VAL A 71 0.96 6.63 -11.95
N VAL A 72 1.46 5.89 -10.97
CA VAL A 72 2.61 6.30 -10.14
C VAL A 72 3.87 5.68 -10.70
N VAL A 73 4.82 6.52 -11.12
CA VAL A 73 6.09 6.05 -11.65
C VAL A 73 7.15 6.08 -10.54
N PHE A 74 7.67 4.91 -10.21
CA PHE A 74 8.70 4.71 -9.19
C PHE A 74 10.11 4.73 -9.78
N PRO A 75 11.11 5.22 -9.03
CA PRO A 75 12.48 5.29 -9.50
C PRO A 75 13.07 3.88 -9.60
N LYS A 76 13.90 3.68 -10.63
CA LYS A 76 14.62 2.42 -10.84
C LYS A 76 15.77 2.20 -9.85
N HIS A 77 16.30 3.29 -9.29
CA HIS A 77 17.51 3.28 -8.48
C HIS A 77 17.20 3.61 -7.01
N GLY A 78 17.86 2.90 -6.10
CA GLY A 78 17.70 3.08 -4.66
C GLY A 78 18.26 1.89 -3.87
N PRO A 79 18.44 2.04 -2.55
CA PRO A 79 18.81 0.93 -1.67
C PRO A 79 17.70 -0.12 -1.54
N ARG A 80 16.43 0.29 -1.71
CA ARG A 80 15.25 -0.55 -1.60
C ARG A 80 14.16 -0.03 -2.55
N PRO A 81 13.37 -0.90 -3.22
CA PRO A 81 12.25 -0.44 -4.05
C PRO A 81 11.15 0.21 -3.21
N HIS A 82 10.61 1.35 -3.65
CA HIS A 82 9.49 2.02 -2.96
C HIS A 82 8.22 1.15 -2.81
N PRO A 83 7.81 0.34 -3.81
CA PRO A 83 6.74 -0.65 -3.60
C PRO A 83 6.97 -1.54 -2.37
N ASP A 84 8.19 -2.07 -2.22
CA ASP A 84 8.53 -2.97 -1.13
C ASP A 84 8.54 -2.26 0.24
N GLU A 85 8.87 -0.96 0.26
CA GLU A 85 8.75 -0.10 1.45
C GLU A 85 7.28 0.11 1.86
N MET A 86 6.37 0.08 0.89
CA MET A 86 4.93 0.25 1.05
C MET A 86 4.24 -1.08 1.31
N ALA A 87 4.44 -1.63 2.50
CA ALA A 87 3.83 -2.89 2.96
C ALA A 87 4.25 -4.15 2.17
N GLY A 88 5.45 -4.14 1.56
CA GLY A 88 5.94 -5.28 0.77
C GLY A 88 5.20 -5.46 -0.55
N SER A 89 4.64 -4.36 -1.08
CA SER A 89 3.95 -4.32 -2.37
C SER A 89 4.93 -4.54 -3.53
N ASP A 90 4.41 -4.95 -4.68
CA ASP A 90 5.15 -5.05 -5.92
C ASP A 90 4.45 -4.30 -7.08
N LEU A 91 4.79 -4.64 -8.33
CA LEU A 91 4.28 -3.97 -9.53
C LEU A 91 3.54 -4.95 -10.45
N ASP A 92 2.96 -6.03 -9.90
CA ASP A 92 2.21 -7.03 -10.66
C ASP A 92 0.73 -6.69 -10.87
N GLY A 93 0.26 -5.60 -10.25
CA GLY A 93 -1.13 -5.15 -10.27
C GLY A 93 -1.54 -4.26 -9.10
N ASP A 94 -0.63 -3.96 -8.19
CA ASP A 94 -0.92 -3.18 -6.99
C ASP A 94 -1.42 -1.75 -7.30
N GLU A 95 -2.43 -1.37 -6.51
CA GLU A 95 -3.04 -0.05 -6.53
C GLU A 95 -2.56 0.81 -5.37
N TYR A 96 -2.15 2.02 -5.69
CA TYR A 96 -1.59 2.99 -4.77
C TYR A 96 -2.60 4.13 -4.55
N SER A 97 -2.91 4.39 -3.28
CA SER A 97 -3.70 5.56 -2.89
C SER A 97 -2.81 6.80 -2.89
N VAL A 98 -2.99 7.67 -3.88
CA VAL A 98 -2.28 8.94 -3.98
C VAL A 98 -3.17 10.04 -3.42
N ILE A 99 -2.71 10.69 -2.35
CA ILE A 99 -3.40 11.79 -1.69
C ILE A 99 -2.57 13.05 -1.88
N PHE A 100 -3.23 14.11 -2.30
CA PHE A 100 -2.63 15.41 -2.60
C PHE A 100 -3.34 16.55 -1.85
N ASP A 101 -4.08 16.19 -0.81
CA ASP A 101 -4.65 17.13 0.15
C ASP A 101 -3.55 17.66 1.08
N PRO A 102 -3.20 18.97 1.02
CA PRO A 102 -2.21 19.54 1.92
C PRO A 102 -2.58 19.42 3.39
N ASP A 103 -3.87 19.33 3.72
CA ASP A 103 -4.35 19.24 5.11
C ASP A 103 -4.08 17.86 5.73
N ILE A 104 -3.74 16.86 4.91
CA ILE A 104 -3.50 15.46 5.33
C ILE A 104 -2.01 15.11 5.21
N TYR A 105 -1.16 16.05 4.79
CA TYR A 105 0.27 15.78 4.68
C TYR A 105 0.89 15.49 6.04
N PHE A 106 1.67 14.42 6.08
CA PHE A 106 2.48 14.10 7.25
C PHE A 106 3.64 15.09 7.35
N ASN A 107 3.98 15.49 8.57
CA ASN A 107 5.15 16.34 8.81
C ASN A 107 6.48 15.60 8.56
N GLN A 108 6.46 14.28 8.68
CA GLN A 108 7.61 13.40 8.51
C GLN A 108 7.16 12.03 7.97
N ASN A 109 8.06 11.36 7.26
CA ASN A 109 7.90 9.96 6.88
C ASN A 109 8.55 9.08 7.96
N GLU A 110 7.91 7.96 8.29
CA GLU A 110 8.48 6.94 9.16
C GLU A 110 9.38 5.97 8.37
N GLU A 111 10.31 5.32 9.06
CA GLU A 111 11.15 4.30 8.44
C GLU A 111 10.32 3.11 7.96
N ALA A 112 10.65 2.61 6.77
CA ALA A 112 9.96 1.48 6.18
C ALA A 112 10.14 0.22 7.04
N MET A 113 9.03 -0.46 7.32
CA MET A 113 9.07 -1.73 8.04
C MET A 113 9.85 -2.78 7.25
N THR A 114 10.65 -3.58 7.95
CA THR A 114 11.38 -4.70 7.35
C THR A 114 10.46 -5.91 7.31
N PHE A 115 10.20 -6.42 6.10
CA PHE A 115 9.46 -7.67 5.88
C PHE A 115 10.46 -8.79 5.53
N PRO A 116 11.04 -9.48 6.54
CA PRO A 116 11.97 -10.56 6.26
C PRO A 116 11.23 -11.69 5.52
N LYS A 117 11.75 -12.08 4.36
CA LYS A 117 11.24 -13.25 3.65
C LYS A 117 11.59 -14.50 4.46
N SER A 118 10.58 -15.31 4.76
CA SER A 118 10.81 -16.65 5.30
C SER A 118 11.53 -17.49 4.24
N SER A 119 12.61 -18.16 4.60
CA SER A 119 13.18 -19.19 3.74
C SER A 119 12.19 -20.36 3.69
N PRO A 120 11.72 -20.78 2.50
CA PRO A 120 10.94 -22.00 2.40
C PRO A 120 11.79 -23.18 2.87
N ASP A 121 11.16 -24.16 3.49
CA ASP A 121 11.81 -25.43 3.78
C ASP A 121 12.03 -26.18 2.46
N ASP A 122 13.28 -26.50 2.14
CA ASP A 122 13.59 -27.34 0.98
C ASP A 122 13.28 -28.80 1.32
N PHE A 123 12.36 -29.41 0.56
CA PHE A 123 12.04 -30.83 0.67
C PHE A 123 12.83 -31.61 -0.39
N GLU A 124 13.66 -32.56 0.03
CA GLU A 124 14.45 -33.41 -0.88
C GLU A 124 13.59 -34.48 -1.60
N TYR A 125 12.28 -34.52 -1.37
CA TYR A 125 11.37 -35.52 -1.92
C TYR A 125 10.21 -34.88 -2.70
N ALA A 126 9.68 -35.63 -3.67
CA ALA A 126 8.52 -35.18 -4.44
C ALA A 126 7.26 -35.13 -3.56
N PRO A 127 6.44 -34.07 -3.66
CA PRO A 127 5.29 -33.88 -2.79
C PRO A 127 4.30 -35.05 -2.92
N THR A 128 3.89 -35.60 -1.78
CA THR A 128 2.91 -36.68 -1.69
C THR A 128 1.49 -36.13 -1.49
N THR A 129 0.50 -37.02 -1.53
CA THR A 129 -0.91 -36.61 -1.33
C THR A 129 -1.15 -36.22 0.13
N GLU A 130 -0.45 -36.88 1.04
CA GLU A 130 -0.44 -36.62 2.48
C GLU A 130 0.12 -35.23 2.80
N ASP A 131 1.21 -34.81 2.14
CA ASP A 131 1.77 -33.47 2.32
C ASP A 131 0.78 -32.37 1.88
N MET A 132 0.05 -32.61 0.78
CA MET A 132 -1.00 -31.69 0.33
C MET A 132 -2.11 -31.58 1.39
N VAL A 133 -2.56 -32.71 1.95
CA VAL A 133 -3.59 -32.72 3.01
C VAL A 133 -3.09 -31.97 4.25
N ASP A 134 -1.86 -32.20 4.70
CA ASP A 134 -1.28 -31.53 5.85
C ASP A 134 -1.10 -30.02 5.60
N PHE A 135 -0.69 -29.61 4.39
CA PHE A 135 -0.62 -28.22 3.99
C PHE A 135 -1.98 -27.52 4.14
N PHE A 136 -3.06 -28.11 3.62
CA PHE A 136 -4.40 -27.54 3.77
C PHE A 136 -4.86 -27.49 5.23
N LEU A 137 -4.56 -28.51 6.04
CA LEU A 137 -4.89 -28.51 7.46
C LEU A 137 -4.13 -27.43 8.24
N LYS A 138 -2.84 -27.22 7.92
CA LYS A 138 -2.03 -26.13 8.50
C LYS A 138 -2.57 -24.77 8.09
N TYR A 139 -2.84 -24.58 6.80
CA TYR A 139 -3.43 -23.35 6.27
C TYR A 139 -4.74 -22.99 6.97
N LEU A 140 -5.68 -23.93 7.07
CA LEU A 140 -6.98 -23.71 7.73
C LEU A 140 -6.86 -23.37 9.23
N ARG A 141 -5.85 -23.90 9.92
CA ARG A 141 -5.60 -23.56 11.34
C ARG A 141 -4.93 -22.20 11.51
N GLN A 142 -4.05 -21.85 10.58
CA GLN A 142 -3.24 -20.63 10.64
C GLN A 142 -3.94 -19.40 10.05
N ASP A 143 -5.08 -19.59 9.36
CA ASP A 143 -5.92 -18.50 8.86
C ASP A 143 -6.52 -17.68 10.00
N SER A 144 -5.72 -16.75 10.49
CA SER A 144 -6.01 -15.85 11.60
C SER A 144 -5.76 -14.39 11.23
N ILE A 145 -5.49 -14.11 9.94
CA ILE A 145 -5.14 -12.78 9.42
C ILE A 145 -6.21 -11.76 9.78
N GLY A 146 -7.49 -12.09 9.58
CA GLY A 146 -8.60 -11.20 9.92
C GLY A 146 -8.69 -10.89 11.43
N ARG A 147 -8.38 -11.87 12.29
CA ARG A 147 -8.36 -11.66 13.75
C ARG A 147 -7.20 -10.77 14.17
N MET A 148 -6.02 -11.00 13.59
CA MET A 148 -4.83 -10.20 13.88
C MET A 148 -4.99 -8.75 13.38
N SER A 149 -5.56 -8.56 12.19
CA SER A 149 -5.88 -7.24 11.64
C SER A 149 -6.83 -6.46 12.55
N ASN A 150 -7.94 -7.08 12.97
CA ASN A 150 -8.89 -6.44 13.89
C ASN A 150 -8.26 -6.13 15.25
N ALA A 151 -7.44 -7.04 15.79
CA ALA A 151 -6.72 -6.80 17.04
C ALA A 151 -5.75 -5.62 16.92
N HIS A 152 -5.05 -5.51 15.78
CA HIS A 152 -4.16 -4.39 15.48
C HIS A 152 -4.91 -3.06 15.42
N LEU A 153 -6.06 -3.00 14.73
CA LEU A 153 -6.92 -1.81 14.67
C LEU A 153 -7.38 -1.37 16.07
N ILE A 154 -7.87 -2.30 16.89
CA ILE A 154 -8.30 -2.01 18.27
C ILE A 154 -7.12 -1.48 19.13
N MET A 155 -5.94 -2.05 18.95
CA MET A 155 -4.74 -1.61 19.68
C MET A 155 -4.29 -0.21 19.24
N ALA A 156 -4.37 0.11 17.95
CA ALA A 156 -4.09 1.44 17.41
C ALA A 156 -5.10 2.47 17.95
N ASP A 157 -6.40 2.17 17.92
CA ASP A 157 -7.45 3.04 18.47
C ASP A 157 -7.27 3.29 19.97
N ARG A 158 -6.84 2.27 20.73
CA ARG A 158 -6.66 2.37 22.18
C ARG A 158 -5.43 3.19 22.56
N LYS A 159 -4.33 3.07 21.83
CA LYS A 159 -3.07 3.78 22.12
C LYS A 159 -3.03 5.18 21.49
N GLY A 160 -3.84 5.42 20.46
CA GLY A 160 -3.76 6.63 19.64
C GLY A 160 -2.63 6.53 18.61
N LEU A 161 -2.77 7.29 17.53
CA LEU A 161 -1.78 7.41 16.46
C LEU A 161 -0.68 8.46 16.74
N PHE A 162 -0.87 9.27 17.77
CA PHE A 162 0.01 10.38 18.13
C PHE A 162 0.26 10.33 19.65
N GLU A 163 1.36 9.70 20.07
CA GLU A 163 1.96 9.93 21.39
C GLU A 163 2.96 11.10 21.31
#